data_AF-A0AAW9A845-F1
#
_entry.id   AF-A0AAW9A845-F1
#
_cell.length_a   1.000
_cell.length_b   1.000
_cell.length_c   1.000
_cell.angle_alpha   90.00
_cell.angle_beta   90.00
_cell.angle_gamma   90.00
#
_symmetry.space_group_name_H-M   'P 1'
#
loop_
_entity.id
_entity.type
_entity.pdbx_description
1 polymer ?
#
loop_
_entity_poly.entity_id
_entity_poly.type
_entity_poly.pdbx_seq_one_letter_code
_entity_poly.pdbx_strand_id
1 'polypeptide(L)'
;MKVVVCNSLVIIGAITSLIFATILGIYGQDISYYLNNRNPTIELTTVITIVTFLSIGLYIVTPFLVFKFLKLKKEYLIVCIIICALIGLPISLFSFFVWGMWMG
;
A
#
# COMPACT_ATOMS: atom_id res chain seq x y z
N MET A 1 -24.72 18.58 -2.95
CA MET A 1 -23.52 18.93 -2.16
C MET A 1 -22.90 17.74 -1.43
N LYS A 2 -23.62 16.99 -0.58
CA LYS A 2 -23.07 15.84 0.20
C LYS A 2 -22.39 14.75 -0.65
N VAL A 3 -22.95 14.39 -1.80
CA VAL A 3 -22.39 13.36 -2.69
C VAL A 3 -21.05 13.77 -3.31
N VAL A 4 -20.91 15.05 -3.68
CA VAL A 4 -19.68 15.58 -4.29
C VAL A 4 -18.53 15.61 -3.26
N VAL A 5 -18.81 16.04 -2.03
CA VAL A 5 -17.82 16.08 -0.94
C VAL A 5 -17.35 14.67 -0.55
N CYS A 6 -18.27 13.70 -0.49
CA CYS A 6 -17.92 12.31 -0.19
C CYS A 6 -17.00 11.70 -1.26
N ASN A 7 -17.27 11.97 -2.54
CA ASN A 7 -16.46 11.47 -3.65
C ASN A 7 -15.03 12.05 -3.61
N SER A 8 -14.88 13.35 -3.36
CA SER A 8 -13.56 13.99 -3.26
C SER A 8 -12.73 13.40 -2.13
N LEU A 9 -13.35 13.12 -0.98
CA LEU A 9 -12.66 12.58 0.19
C LEU A 9 -12.17 11.14 -0.05
N VAL A 10 -12.96 10.30 -0.74
CA VAL A 10 -12.55 8.93 -1.11
C VAL A 10 -11.38 8.95 -2.10
N ILE A 11 -11.39 9.85 -3.09
CA ILE A 11 -10.30 9.97 -4.06
C ILE A 11 -9.00 10.40 -3.37
N ILE A 12 -9.06 11.41 -2.51
CA ILE A 12 -7.89 11.87 -1.73
C ILE A 12 -7.38 10.72 -0.84
N GLY A 13 -8.26 10.02 -0.15
CA GLY A 13 -7.90 8.87 0.69
C GLY A 13 -7.22 7.75 -0.11
N ALA A 14 -7.72 7.44 -1.31
CA ALA A 14 -7.11 6.45 -2.19
C ALA A 14 -5.70 6.85 -2.62
N ILE A 15 -5.50 8.10 -3.04
CA ILE A 15 -4.18 8.61 -3.44
C ILE A 15 -3.19 8.53 -2.28
N THR A 16 -3.58 9.01 -1.09
CA THR A 16 -2.74 8.94 0.11
C THR A 16 -2.37 7.50 0.47
N SER A 17 -3.33 6.56 0.36
CA SER A 17 -3.11 5.14 0.60
C SER A 17 -2.06 4.55 -0.35
N LEU A 18 -2.14 4.86 -1.66
CA LEU A 18 -1.18 4.36 -2.66
C LEU A 18 0.22 4.95 -2.48
N ILE A 19 0.32 6.24 -2.12
CA ILE A 19 1.60 6.86 -1.77
C ILE A 19 2.20 6.16 -0.55
N PHE A 20 1.40 5.90 0.48
CA PHE A 20 1.87 5.22 1.69
C PHE A 20 2.30 3.78 1.39
N ALA A 21 1.53 3.04 0.58
CA ALA A 21 1.89 1.70 0.11
C ALA A 21 3.23 1.72 -0.65
N THR A 22 3.45 2.72 -1.50
CA THR A 22 4.73 2.90 -2.22
C THR A 22 5.89 3.10 -1.27
N ILE A 23 5.74 3.99 -0.28
CA ILE A 23 6.77 4.27 0.71
C ILE A 23 7.10 3.01 1.50
N LEU A 24 6.08 2.29 1.98
CA LEU A 24 6.26 1.05 2.73
C LEU A 24 6.90 -0.06 1.89
N GLY A 25 6.52 -0.19 0.62
CA GLY A 25 7.06 -1.22 -0.26
C GLY A 25 8.50 -0.98 -0.69
N ILE A 26 8.88 0.26 -0.96
CA ILE A 26 10.23 0.62 -1.42
C ILE A 26 11.19 0.75 -0.22
N TYR A 27 10.79 1.48 0.81
CA TYR A 27 11.65 1.76 1.98
C TYR A 27 11.40 0.79 3.14
N GLY A 28 10.72 -0.33 2.90
CA GLY A 28 10.28 -1.22 3.97
C GLY A 28 11.44 -1.80 4.78
N GLN A 29 12.57 -2.08 4.13
CA GLN A 29 13.78 -2.52 4.80
C GLN A 29 14.38 -1.43 5.70
N ASP A 30 14.55 -0.21 5.18
CA ASP A 30 15.10 0.92 5.93
C ASP A 30 14.25 1.29 7.15
N ILE A 31 12.92 1.30 6.97
CA ILE A 31 11.95 1.50 8.05
C ILE A 31 12.10 0.41 9.11
N SER A 32 12.27 -0.84 8.67
CA SER A 32 12.39 -1.96 9.59
C SER A 32 13.67 -1.92 10.41
N TYR A 33 14.79 -1.57 9.78
CA TYR A 33 16.06 -1.35 10.50
C TYR A 33 15.97 -0.21 11.48
N TYR A 34 15.38 0.92 11.07
CA TYR A 34 15.21 2.06 11.96
C TYR A 34 14.39 1.70 13.21
N LEU A 35 13.30 0.95 13.04
CA LEU A 35 12.46 0.49 14.14
C LEU A 35 13.16 -0.53 15.04
N ASN A 36 13.83 -1.52 14.46
CA ASN A 36 14.58 -2.53 15.21
C ASN A 36 15.74 -1.90 16.01
N ASN A 37 16.49 -0.96 15.43
CA ASN A 37 17.57 -0.26 16.12
C ASN A 37 17.08 0.57 17.32
N ARG A 38 15.87 1.15 17.23
CA ARG A 38 15.28 1.94 18.32
C ARG A 38 14.60 1.08 19.37
N ASN A 39 14.05 -0.06 18.96
CA ASN A 39 13.34 -1.00 19.81
C ASN A 39 13.88 -2.43 19.55
N PRO A 40 15.04 -2.79 20.11
CA PRO A 40 15.69 -4.08 19.84
C PRO A 40 14.90 -5.29 20.35
N THR A 41 13.85 -5.08 21.14
CA THR A 41 12.91 -6.12 21.56
C THR A 41 11.98 -6.60 20.44
N ILE A 42 11.84 -5.82 19.35
CA ILE A 42 11.04 -6.21 18.19
C ILE A 42 11.97 -6.83 17.16
N GLU A 43 11.77 -8.11 16.83
CA GLU A 43 12.58 -8.78 15.82
C GLU A 43 12.46 -8.10 14.45
N LEU A 44 13.59 -7.92 13.78
CA LEU A 44 13.66 -7.28 12.47
C LEU A 44 12.78 -7.99 11.44
N THR A 45 12.79 -9.32 11.43
CA THR A 45 11.95 -10.19 10.57
C THR A 45 10.47 -9.93 10.77
N THR A 46 10.05 -9.68 12.02
CA THR A 46 8.66 -9.32 12.35
C THR A 46 8.29 -7.96 11.75
N VAL A 47 9.15 -6.95 11.88
CA VAL A 47 8.87 -5.62 11.31
C VAL A 47 8.83 -5.66 9.78
N ILE A 48 9.80 -6.33 9.14
CA ILE A 48 9.85 -6.48 7.67
C ILE A 48 8.58 -7.20 7.17
N THR A 49 8.11 -8.22 7.89
CA THR A 49 6.86 -8.92 7.57
C THR A 49 5.68 -7.96 7.62
N ILE A 50 5.50 -7.25 8.72
CA ILE A 50 4.37 -6.31 8.89
C ILE A 50 4.39 -5.26 7.79
N VAL A 51 5.53 -4.62 7.54
CA VAL A 51 5.65 -3.55 6.54
C VAL A 51 5.37 -4.05 5.13
N THR A 52 5.87 -5.24 4.78
CA THR A 52 5.66 -5.86 3.46
C THR A 52 4.19 -6.17 3.20
N PHE A 53 3.55 -6.90 4.12
CA PHE A 53 2.15 -7.29 3.93
C PHE A 53 1.20 -6.09 4.07
N LEU A 54 1.58 -5.05 4.83
CA LEU A 54 0.82 -3.80 4.88
C LEU A 54 0.88 -3.08 3.53
N SER A 55 2.06 -2.96 2.91
CA SER A 55 2.24 -2.38 1.58
C SER A 55 1.39 -3.10 0.52
N ILE A 56 1.52 -4.43 0.44
CA ILE A 56 0.76 -5.27 -0.51
C ILE A 56 -0.74 -5.15 -0.23
N GLY A 57 -1.13 -5.22 1.04
CA GLY A 57 -2.52 -5.10 1.47
C GLY A 57 -3.15 -3.77 1.04
N LEU A 58 -2.42 -2.65 1.17
CA LEU A 58 -2.91 -1.34 0.73
C LEU A 58 -3.15 -1.29 -0.79
N TYR A 59 -2.28 -1.89 -1.60
CA TYR A 59 -2.49 -1.97 -3.05
C TYR A 59 -3.72 -2.78 -3.47
N ILE A 60 -4.08 -3.80 -2.68
CA ILE A 60 -5.26 -4.65 -2.93
C ILE A 60 -6.54 -3.99 -2.40
N VAL A 61 -6.50 -3.45 -1.17
CA VAL A 61 -7.67 -2.92 -0.48
C VAL A 61 -8.10 -1.57 -1.07
N THR A 62 -7.17 -0.73 -1.51
CA THR A 62 -7.48 0.60 -2.05
C THR A 62 -8.45 0.57 -3.25
N PRO A 63 -8.21 -0.21 -4.33
CA PRO A 63 -9.14 -0.28 -5.45
C PRO A 63 -10.50 -0.88 -5.04
N PHE A 64 -10.52 -1.80 -4.07
CA PHE A 64 -11.78 -2.35 -3.52
C PHE A 64 -12.59 -1.29 -2.76
N LEU A 65 -11.94 -0.47 -1.92
CA LEU A 65 -12.59 0.64 -1.22
C LEU A 65 -13.10 1.69 -2.21
N VAL A 66 -12.30 2.04 -3.22
CA VAL A 66 -12.72 2.92 -4.30
C VAL A 66 -13.99 2.36 -4.96
N PHE A 67 -14.02 1.09 -5.36
CA PHE A 67 -15.21 0.48 -5.95
C PHE A 67 -16.45 0.55 -5.06
N LYS A 68 -16.29 0.27 -3.76
CA LYS A 68 -17.41 0.22 -2.81
C LYS A 68 -18.00 1.59 -2.52
N PHE A 69 -17.14 2.59 -2.32
CA PHE A 69 -17.57 3.92 -1.84
C PHE A 69 -17.85 4.90 -2.97
N LEU A 70 -17.19 4.75 -4.11
CA LEU A 70 -17.44 5.58 -5.27
C LEU A 70 -18.41 4.86 -6.20
N LYS A 71 -19.64 5.39 -6.30
CA LYS A 71 -20.55 5.11 -7.44
C LYS A 71 -20.04 5.77 -8.73
N LEU A 72 -18.74 5.65 -8.99
CA LEU A 72 -18.10 6.24 -10.17
C LEU A 72 -18.47 5.44 -11.41
N LYS A 73 -18.37 6.11 -12.55
CA LYS A 73 -18.41 5.45 -13.86
C LYS A 73 -17.29 4.40 -13.93
N LYS A 74 -17.58 3.27 -14.57
CA LYS A 74 -16.65 2.14 -14.75
C LYS A 74 -15.25 2.58 -15.23
N GLU A 75 -15.17 3.64 -16.03
CA GLU A 75 -13.93 4.22 -16.55
C GLU A 75 -12.92 4.58 -15.44
N TYR A 76 -13.35 5.25 -14.37
CA TYR A 76 -12.45 5.66 -13.28
C TYR A 76 -11.92 4.46 -12.47
N LEU A 77 -12.75 3.43 -12.32
CA LEU A 77 -12.34 2.19 -11.67
C LEU A 77 -11.30 1.44 -12.50
N ILE A 78 -11.48 1.38 -13.82
CA ILE A 78 -10.51 0.77 -14.74
C ILE A 78 -9.16 1.49 -14.63
N VAL A 79 -9.16 2.84 -14.65
CA VAL A 79 -7.92 3.62 -14.49
C VAL A 79 -7.24 3.32 -13.15
N CYS A 80 -7.99 3.24 -12.05
CA CYS A 80 -7.45 2.92 -10.73
C CYS A 80 -6.83 1.51 -10.69
N ILE A 81 -7.49 0.51 -11.27
CA ILE A 81 -6.96 -0.86 -11.37
C ILE A 81 -5.68 -0.88 -12.22
N ILE A 82 -5.65 -0.17 -13.36
CA ILE A 82 -4.46 -0.09 -14.21
C ILE A 82 -3.28 0.52 -13.45
N ILE A 83 -3.50 1.61 -12.69
CA ILE A 83 -2.45 2.23 -11.88
C ILE A 83 -1.94 1.25 -10.81
N CYS A 84 -2.85 0.60 -10.08
CA CYS A 84 -2.47 -0.41 -9.08
C CYS A 84 -1.71 -1.59 -9.72
N ALA A 85 -2.05 -1.99 -10.95
CA ALA A 85 -1.34 -3.04 -11.66
C ALA A 85 0.04 -2.61 -12.14
N LEU A 86 0.16 -1.41 -12.75
CA LEU A 86 1.42 -0.92 -13.32
C LEU A 86 2.44 -0.53 -12.25
N ILE A 87 1.99 0.04 -11.14
CA ILE A 87 2.86 0.56 -10.07
C ILE A 87 2.88 -0.40 -8.88
N GLY A 88 1.71 -0.85 -8.45
CA GLY A 88 1.58 -1.69 -7.27
C GLY A 88 2.15 -3.08 -7.46
N LEU A 89 2.08 -3.69 -8.65
CA LEU A 89 2.62 -5.02 -8.89
C LEU A 89 4.17 -5.02 -8.81
N PRO A 90 4.92 -4.15 -9.52
CA PRO A 90 6.37 -4.08 -9.35
C PRO A 90 6.82 -3.79 -7.92
N ILE A 91 6.16 -2.87 -7.23
CA ILE A 91 6.50 -2.52 -5.84
C ILE A 91 6.18 -3.68 -4.89
N SER A 92 5.06 -4.38 -5.08
CA SER A 92 4.71 -5.55 -4.28
C SER A 92 5.70 -6.68 -4.48
N LEU A 93 6.11 -6.95 -5.72
CA LEU A 93 7.14 -7.95 -6.02
C LEU A 93 8.48 -7.59 -5.40
N PHE A 94 8.89 -6.33 -5.49
CA PHE A 94 10.12 -5.84 -4.86
C PHE A 94 10.07 -6.00 -3.34
N SER A 95 8.99 -5.55 -2.71
CA SER A 95 8.79 -5.66 -1.27
C SER A 95 8.76 -7.11 -0.80
N PHE A 96 8.11 -8.00 -1.56
CA PHE A 96 8.06 -9.43 -1.27
C PHE A 96 9.42 -10.11 -1.45
N PHE A 97 10.19 -9.71 -2.46
CA PHE A 97 11.57 -10.16 -2.66
C PHE A 97 12.45 -9.80 -1.47
N VAL A 98 12.39 -8.53 -1.02
CA VAL A 98 13.10 -8.07 0.18
C VAL A 98 12.70 -8.91 1.39
N TRP A 99 11.40 -9.11 1.63
CA TRP A 99 10.93 -9.98 2.70
C TRP A 99 11.51 -11.40 2.62
N GLY A 100 11.52 -12.00 1.43
CA GLY A 100 12.08 -13.33 1.21
C GLY A 100 13.57 -13.43 1.54
N MET A 101 14.35 -12.38 1.29
CA MET A 101 15.78 -12.32 1.66
C MET A 101 16.02 -12.41 3.17
N TRP A 102 15.04 -12.02 3.99
CA TRP A 102 15.15 -12.01 5.46
C TRP A 102 14.55 -13.26 6.14
N MET A 103 13.94 -14.15 5.36
CA MET A 103 13.29 -15.38 5.87
C MET A 103 14.13 -16.64 5.66
N GLY A 104 15.39 -16.49 5.24
CA GLY A 104 16.37 -17.57 5.06
C GLY A 104 17.25 -17.79 6.29
#